data_AF-A0A0G1KLC4-F1
#
_entry.id   AF-A0A0G1KLC4-F1
#
_cell.length_a   1.000
_cell.length_b   1.000
_cell.length_c   1.000
_cell.angle_alpha   90.00
_cell.angle_beta   90.00
_cell.angle_gamma   90.00
#
_symmetry.space_group_name_H-M   'P 1'
#
loop_
_entity.id
_entity.type
_entity.pdbx_description
1 polymer ?
#
loop_
_entity_poly.entity_id
_entity_poly.type
_entity_poly.pdbx_seq_one_letter_code
_entity_poly.pdbx_strand_id
1 'polypeptide(L)'
;LAMVSMNLPDIRLFWSEDPRITKQLRLGNKYIPVSKYPPITRDISFVVANDFVPNNYFDLIRDLGLSADKAGGDLVEEVSLIDKYESSKKFGEGKISYAYRIIFRSNESPKPKNNLTPN
;
A
#
# COMPACT_ATOMS: atom_id res chain seq x y z
N LEU A 1 -22.25 4.72 22.24
CA LEU A 1 -22.89 4.25 20.98
C LEU A 1 -21.92 4.22 19.80
N ALA A 2 -21.17 5.30 19.56
CA ALA A 2 -20.22 5.42 18.44
C ALA A 2 -19.17 4.29 18.35
N MET A 3 -18.52 3.91 19.46
CA MET A 3 -17.51 2.84 19.47
C MET A 3 -18.05 1.49 19.01
N VAL A 4 -19.23 1.11 19.48
CA VAL A 4 -19.90 -0.15 19.10
C VAL A 4 -20.33 -0.10 17.63
N SER A 5 -20.89 1.03 17.19
CA SER A 5 -21.32 1.22 15.79
C SER A 5 -20.16 1.10 14.80
N MET A 6 -18.95 1.56 15.16
CA MET A 6 -17.77 1.56 14.29
C MET A 6 -16.80 0.42 14.58
N ASN A 7 -17.10 -0.46 15.54
CA ASN A 7 -16.19 -1.49 16.03
C ASN A 7 -14.79 -0.96 16.41
N LEU A 8 -14.76 0.23 17.03
CA LEU A 8 -13.51 0.89 17.45
C LEU A 8 -12.89 0.14 18.64
N PRO A 9 -11.61 -0.29 18.54
CA PRO A 9 -10.97 -1.07 19.59
C PRO A 9 -10.53 -0.23 20.81
N ASP A 10 -10.40 1.09 20.64
CA ASP A 10 -9.88 1.99 21.67
C ASP A 10 -10.48 3.40 21.50
N ILE A 11 -10.91 4.01 22.61
CA ILE A 11 -11.45 5.37 22.63
C ILE A 11 -10.40 6.42 22.22
N ARG A 12 -9.10 6.11 22.38
CA ARG A 12 -7.99 6.99 22.01
C ARG A 12 -7.97 7.39 20.54
N LEU A 13 -8.58 6.59 19.68
CA LEU A 13 -8.68 6.86 18.25
C LEU A 13 -9.52 8.11 17.93
N PHE A 14 -10.42 8.54 18.82
CA PHE A 14 -11.17 9.80 18.65
C PHE A 14 -10.30 11.05 18.78
N TRP A 15 -9.18 10.96 19.48
CA TRP A 15 -8.23 12.06 19.66
C TRP A 15 -7.01 11.93 18.76
N SER A 16 -7.04 11.04 17.76
CA SER A 16 -5.94 10.90 16.81
C SER A 16 -5.93 12.06 15.82
N GLU A 17 -4.74 12.61 15.58
CA GLU A 17 -4.52 13.58 14.51
C GLU A 17 -4.17 12.91 13.16
N ASP A 18 -3.99 11.58 13.14
CA ASP A 18 -3.66 10.85 11.93
C ASP A 18 -4.82 10.91 10.93
N PRO A 19 -4.63 11.50 9.74
CA PRO A 19 -5.66 11.58 8.71
C PRO A 19 -6.23 10.21 8.32
N ARG A 20 -5.46 9.13 8.46
CA ARG A 20 -5.88 7.76 8.15
C ARG A 20 -6.89 7.23 9.17
N ILE A 21 -6.87 7.73 10.41
CA ILE A 21 -7.84 7.39 11.46
C ILE A 21 -9.04 8.32 11.33
N THR A 22 -8.82 9.63 11.29
CA THR A 22 -9.91 10.62 11.30
C THR A 22 -10.84 10.50 10.09
N LYS A 23 -10.31 10.17 8.89
CA LYS A 23 -11.14 9.92 7.69
C LYS A 23 -12.13 8.76 7.85
N GLN A 24 -11.81 7.77 8.70
CA GLN A 24 -12.64 6.59 8.95
C GLN A 24 -13.72 6.82 10.02
N LEU A 25 -13.60 7.85 10.86
CA LEU A 25 -14.51 8.14 11.98
C LEU A 25 -15.87 8.69 11.50
N ARG A 26 -16.65 7.83 10.84
CA ARG A 26 -18.00 8.11 10.35
C ARG A 26 -18.94 7.06 10.90
N LEU A 27 -20.06 7.48 11.51
CA LEU A 27 -21.06 6.56 12.04
C LEU A 27 -21.54 5.59 10.95
N GLY A 28 -21.59 4.30 11.27
CA GLY A 28 -21.90 3.23 10.33
C GLY A 28 -20.71 2.63 9.58
N ASN A 29 -19.53 3.27 9.58
CA ASN A 29 -18.31 2.71 9.00
C ASN A 29 -17.56 1.87 10.03
N LYS A 30 -17.16 0.65 9.66
CA LYS A 30 -16.26 -0.16 10.49
C LYS A 30 -14.84 0.38 10.40
N TYR A 31 -14.20 0.57 11.55
CA TYR A 31 -12.81 0.97 11.64
C TYR A 31 -11.88 -0.15 11.14
N ILE A 32 -10.93 0.24 10.29
CA ILE A 32 -9.83 -0.60 9.79
C ILE A 32 -8.55 -0.12 10.50
N PRO A 33 -7.88 -0.98 11.27
CA PRO A 33 -6.63 -0.64 11.93
C PRO A 33 -5.59 -0.11 10.96
N VAL A 34 -5.01 1.05 11.29
CA VAL A 34 -3.88 1.60 10.56
C VAL A 34 -2.57 1.04 11.11
N SER A 35 -1.60 0.79 10.23
CA SER A 35 -0.26 0.38 10.65
C SER A 35 0.42 1.43 11.52
N LYS A 36 1.12 0.95 12.56
CA LYS A 36 1.95 1.73 13.47
C LYS A 36 3.34 2.04 12.91
N TYR A 37 3.74 1.36 11.82
CA TYR A 37 5.08 1.47 11.27
C TYR A 37 5.17 2.64 10.27
N PRO A 38 6.30 3.37 10.25
CA PRO A 38 6.52 4.41 9.25
C PRO A 38 6.56 3.79 7.84
N PRO A 39 6.11 4.52 6.81
CA PRO A 39 6.22 4.06 5.44
C PRO A 39 7.68 4.10 4.97
N ILE A 40 8.04 3.20 4.07
CA ILE A 40 9.34 3.18 3.38
C ILE A 40 9.08 3.48 1.91
N THR A 41 9.66 4.56 1.41
CA THR A 41 9.55 4.98 0.02
C THR A 41 10.73 4.46 -0.81
N ARG A 42 10.45 3.88 -1.98
CA ARG A 42 11.46 3.46 -2.96
C ARG A 42 11.09 3.96 -4.35
N ASP A 43 12.04 4.54 -5.04
CA ASP A 43 11.89 4.95 -6.43
C ASP A 43 12.63 3.95 -7.33
N ILE A 44 11.96 3.47 -8.37
CA ILE A 44 12.49 2.50 -9.34
C ILE A 44 12.31 3.09 -10.72
N SER A 45 13.39 3.13 -11.50
CA SER A 45 13.35 3.56 -12.91
C SER A 45 13.86 2.47 -13.83
N PHE A 46 13.25 2.36 -15.00
CA PHE A 46 13.61 1.37 -16.01
C PHE A 46 13.25 1.84 -17.41
N VAL A 47 13.97 1.31 -18.40
CA VAL A 47 13.75 1.59 -19.83
C VAL A 47 13.18 0.35 -20.49
N VAL A 48 12.11 0.55 -21.26
CA VAL A 48 11.35 -0.51 -21.95
C VAL A 48 11.08 -0.09 -23.39
N ALA A 49 10.67 -1.06 -24.21
CA ALA A 49 10.10 -0.76 -25.52
C ALA A 49 8.74 -0.03 -25.38
N ASN A 50 8.32 0.63 -26.45
CA ASN A 50 7.09 1.41 -26.50
C ASN A 50 5.79 0.58 -26.49
N ASP A 51 5.89 -0.75 -26.45
CA ASP A 51 4.79 -1.70 -26.30
C ASP A 51 4.45 -2.01 -24.83
N PHE A 52 5.21 -1.45 -23.88
CA PHE A 52 4.98 -1.64 -22.46
C PHE A 52 3.64 -1.05 -22.00
N VAL A 53 2.85 -1.86 -21.30
CA VAL A 53 1.56 -1.47 -20.71
C VAL A 53 1.74 -1.22 -19.21
N PRO A 54 1.64 0.03 -18.73
CA PRO A 54 1.82 0.39 -17.31
C PRO A 54 0.98 -0.44 -16.33
N ASN A 55 -0.26 -0.78 -16.71
CA ASN A 55 -1.16 -1.57 -15.85
C ASN A 55 -0.58 -2.94 -15.49
N ASN A 56 0.10 -3.60 -16.43
CA ASN A 56 0.72 -4.91 -16.16
C ASN A 56 1.79 -4.81 -15.07
N TYR A 57 2.49 -3.68 -14.99
CA TYR A 57 3.49 -3.45 -13.94
C TYR A 57 2.84 -3.15 -12.58
N PHE A 58 1.74 -2.39 -12.55
CA PHE A 58 0.96 -2.21 -11.32
C PHE A 58 0.45 -3.56 -10.78
N ASP A 59 -0.07 -4.42 -11.65
CA ASP A 59 -0.58 -5.73 -11.26
C ASP A 59 0.56 -6.64 -10.77
N LEU A 60 1.72 -6.61 -11.42
CA LEU A 60 2.91 -7.35 -11.00
C LEU A 60 3.41 -6.90 -9.62
N ILE A 61 3.55 -5.59 -9.39
CA ILE A 61 4.02 -5.06 -8.10
C ILE A 61 3.03 -5.40 -6.98
N ARG A 62 1.72 -5.38 -7.27
CA ARG A 62 0.70 -5.82 -6.33
C ARG A 62 0.77 -7.32 -6.06
N ASP A 63 0.92 -8.16 -7.06
CA ASP A 63 1.03 -9.62 -6.88
C ASP A 63 2.25 -10.00 -6.04
N LEU A 64 3.42 -9.39 -6.35
CA LEU A 64 4.63 -9.54 -5.55
C LEU A 64 4.46 -9.00 -4.12
N GLY A 65 3.66 -7.94 -3.94
CA GLY A 65 3.35 -7.33 -2.66
C GLY A 65 2.19 -7.97 -1.88
N LEU A 66 1.47 -8.94 -2.46
CA LEU A 66 0.32 -9.62 -1.82
C LEU A 66 0.65 -11.08 -1.50
N SER A 67 1.59 -11.69 -2.22
CA SER A 67 2.08 -13.04 -1.94
C SER A 67 2.84 -13.09 -0.61
N ALA A 68 2.19 -13.58 0.45
CA ALA A 68 2.78 -13.82 1.77
C ALA A 68 4.04 -14.71 1.71
N ASP A 69 4.18 -15.51 0.65
CA ASP A 69 5.26 -16.48 0.45
C ASP A 69 6.48 -15.87 -0.27
N LYS A 70 6.33 -14.67 -0.85
CA LYS A 70 7.36 -14.00 -1.64
C LYS A 70 7.68 -12.63 -1.06
N ALA A 71 8.56 -12.58 -0.06
CA ALA A 71 9.30 -11.41 0.43
C ALA A 71 8.52 -10.10 0.76
N GLY A 72 7.19 -10.02 0.62
CA GLY A 72 6.49 -8.74 0.63
C GLY A 72 5.01 -8.80 0.95
N GLY A 73 4.54 -9.74 1.79
CA GLY A 73 3.12 -9.84 2.15
C GLY A 73 2.50 -8.52 2.64
N ASP A 74 1.39 -8.11 2.03
CA ASP A 74 0.61 -6.87 2.23
C ASP A 74 1.45 -5.64 2.65
N LEU A 75 2.61 -5.47 1.99
CA LEU A 75 3.51 -4.36 2.26
C LEU A 75 3.29 -3.18 1.31
N VAL A 76 2.73 -3.39 0.12
CA VAL A 76 2.60 -2.32 -0.88
C VAL A 76 1.38 -1.45 -0.55
N GLU A 77 1.61 -0.24 -0.05
CA GLU A 77 0.56 0.73 0.26
C GLU A 77 0.16 1.54 -0.98
N GLU A 78 1.14 1.99 -1.76
CA GLU A 78 0.91 2.83 -2.93
C GLU A 78 1.97 2.59 -4.01
N VAL A 79 1.56 2.67 -5.27
CA VAL A 79 2.45 2.73 -6.43
C VAL A 79 2.01 3.92 -7.28
N SER A 80 2.95 4.80 -7.63
CA SER A 80 2.67 6.00 -8.42
C SER A 80 3.72 6.18 -9.52
N LEU A 81 3.28 6.52 -10.73
CA LEU A 81 4.17 6.93 -11.82
C LEU A 81 4.62 8.37 -11.55
N ILE A 82 5.93 8.59 -11.39
CA ILE A 82 6.49 9.90 -11.07
C ILE A 82 7.21 10.55 -12.25
N ASP A 83 7.69 9.77 -13.22
CA ASP A 83 8.29 10.29 -14.44
C ASP A 83 8.10 9.35 -15.63
N LYS A 84 7.95 9.93 -16.82
CA LYS A 84 7.95 9.22 -18.10
C LYS A 84 8.75 10.05 -19.10
N TYR A 85 9.79 9.45 -19.67
CA TYR A 85 10.70 10.17 -20.56
C TYR A 85 11.03 9.37 -21.82
N GLU A 86 10.91 10.01 -22.98
CA GLU A 86 11.16 9.43 -24.30
C GLU A 86 12.36 10.15 -24.94
N SER A 87 13.36 9.37 -25.37
CA SER A 87 14.55 9.94 -26.03
C SER A 87 15.27 8.91 -26.87
N SER A 88 15.16 9.06 -28.19
CA SER A 88 15.92 8.24 -29.14
C SER A 88 17.44 8.38 -28.95
N LYS A 89 17.91 9.59 -28.61
CA LYS A 89 19.33 9.87 -28.34
C LYS A 89 19.86 9.16 -27.08
N LYS A 90 19.06 9.06 -26.01
CA LYS A 90 19.53 8.46 -24.74
C LYS A 90 19.27 6.96 -24.65
N PHE A 91 18.18 6.46 -25.23
CA PHE A 91 17.71 5.08 -25.01
C PHE A 91 17.65 4.25 -26.30
N GLY A 92 17.73 4.89 -27.47
CA GLY A 92 17.48 4.29 -28.78
C GLY A 92 16.04 4.49 -29.24
N GLU A 93 15.80 4.32 -30.54
CA GLU A 93 14.46 4.42 -31.12
C GLU A 93 13.50 3.40 -30.53
N GLY A 94 12.24 3.79 -30.36
CA GLY A 94 11.19 2.92 -29.84
C GLY A 94 11.29 2.60 -28.34
N LYS A 95 12.12 3.31 -27.56
CA LYS A 95 12.25 3.10 -26.10
C LYS A 95 11.75 4.27 -25.26
N ILE A 96 11.21 3.92 -24.10
CA ILE A 96 10.61 4.82 -23.13
C ILE A 96 11.18 4.48 -21.74
N SER A 97 11.55 5.51 -20.98
CA SER A 97 11.90 5.39 -19.56
C SER A 97 10.68 5.68 -18.70
N TYR A 98 10.45 4.85 -17.69
CA TYR A 98 9.47 5.10 -16.64
C TYR A 98 10.19 5.17 -15.30
N ALA A 99 9.70 6.03 -14.40
CA ALA A 99 10.08 6.03 -13.00
C ALA A 99 8.83 5.93 -12.13
N TYR A 100 8.82 4.97 -11.23
CA TYR A 100 7.75 4.72 -10.28
C TYR A 100 8.23 4.95 -8.86
N ARG A 101 7.35 5.46 -8.02
CA ARG A 101 7.50 5.50 -6.58
C ARG A 101 6.61 4.42 -5.96
N ILE A 102 7.19 3.61 -5.11
CA ILE A 102 6.49 2.58 -4.35
C ILE A 102 6.60 2.94 -2.87
N ILE A 103 5.46 3.04 -2.21
CA ILE A 103 5.36 3.23 -0.77
C ILE A 103 5.05 1.88 -0.15
N PHE A 104 5.97 1.41 0.68
CA PHE A 104 5.80 0.19 1.46
C PHE A 104 5.39 0.54 2.89
N ARG A 105 4.40 -0.16 3.45
CA ARG A 105 4.07 -0.12 4.86
C ARG A 105 3.53 -1.47 5.30
N SER A 106 4.08 -2.01 6.38
CA SER A 106 3.60 -3.28 6.93
C SER A 106 2.22 -3.10 7.55
N ASN A 107 1.20 -3.69 6.95
CA ASN A 107 -0.11 -3.87 7.57
C ASN A 107 -0.08 -5.07 8.52
N GLU A 108 0.65 -4.96 9.62
CA GLU A 108 0.47 -5.91 10.71
C GLU A 108 -0.90 -5.64 11.36
N SER A 109 -1.95 -6.24 10.80
CA SER A 109 -3.23 -6.37 11.47
C SER A 109 -2.97 -7.23 12.71
N PRO A 110 -3.36 -6.82 13.93
CA PRO A 110 -3.34 -7.73 15.05
C PRO A 110 -4.31 -8.86 14.69
N LYS A 111 -3.77 -10.03 14.33
CA LYS A 111 -4.59 -11.23 14.10
C LYS A 111 -5.47 -11.38 15.34
N PRO A 112 -6.81 -11.53 15.19
CA PRO A 112 -7.62 -11.85 16.35
C PRO A 112 -7.04 -13.12 16.97
N LYS A 113 -6.63 -13.04 18.24
CA LYS A 113 -6.28 -14.22 19.02
C LYS A 113 -7.58 -15.01 19.15
N ASN A 114 -7.89 -15.87 18.19
CA ASN A 114 -8.92 -16.87 18.38
C ASN A 114 -8.46 -17.74 19.55
N ASN A 115 -9.30 -17.78 20.58
CA ASN A 115 -9.10 -18.42 21.86
C ASN A 115 -8.38 -19.77 21.72
N LEU A 116 -7.19 -19.86 22.31
CA LEU A 116 -6.65 -21.14 22.73
C LEU A 116 -7.63 -21.69 23.78
N THR A 117 -8.41 -22.69 23.41
CA THR A 117 -9.11 -23.53 24.39
C THR A 117 -8.05 -24.23 25.24
N PRO A 118 -8.04 -24.06 26.57
CA PRO A 118 -7.15 -24.85 27.41
C PRO A 118 -7.62 -26.31 27.38
N ASN A 119 -6.68 -27.22 27.10
CA ASN A 119 -6.82 -28.64 27.40
C ASN A 119 -6.78 -28.87 28.91
#